data_AF-A0AAU9XDP9-F1
#
_entry.id   AF-A0AAU9XDP9-F1
#
_cell.length_a   1.000
_cell.length_b   1.000
_cell.length_c   1.000
_cell.angle_alpha   90.00
_cell.angle_beta   90.00
_cell.angle_gamma   90.00
#
_symmetry.space_group_name_H-M   'P 1'
#
loop_
_entity.id
_entity.type
_entity.pdbx_description
1 polymer ?
#
loop_
_entity_poly.entity_id
_entity_poly.type
_entity_poly.pdbx_seq_one_letter_code
_entity_poly.pdbx_strand_id
1 'polypeptide(L)'
;GYFLFHFCSPELIVCLHFISHQKRNVFINSRCCKSMYSVTKALFYSLAFSDLATGLTQPLFVAYLLGVAWDNAWLYCTVALPFSLTALFFSMVSLRTLSTIAVDRYLALHLLTRYKTVVTVKLIVAALVLGWLISAFCTVSIFFNFKFAKIVVDIVIFICIVTSLYCYRRNFITLRQQKLHVQALRSFQVEHYRKSLKSMFIIFCLFLLTYIPFFCILVFVTIEGFGSTSLFILDVSTLIVMANSLLNPVVYCMRVQDLKVEAIRVIHSIFFCLQVIWCKKEVGPLP
;
A
#
# COMPACT_ATOMS: atom_id res chain seq x y z
N GLY A 1 7.83 -3.24 -29.59
CA GLY A 1 8.13 -1.85 -29.94
C GLY A 1 7.22 -0.89 -29.20
N TYR A 2 6.21 -0.35 -29.89
CA TYR A 2 5.50 0.88 -29.47
C TYR A 2 4.47 0.76 -28.32
N PHE A 3 4.16 -0.43 -27.81
CA PHE A 3 3.13 -0.61 -26.76
C PHE A 3 3.61 -0.28 -25.34
N LEU A 4 4.93 -0.32 -25.08
CA LEU A 4 5.49 -0.13 -23.72
C LEU A 4 5.69 1.35 -23.32
N PHE A 5 5.77 2.28 -24.28
CA PHE A 5 6.03 3.69 -23.98
C PHE A 5 4.78 4.48 -23.55
N HIS A 6 3.57 4.03 -23.91
CA HIS A 6 2.34 4.80 -23.62
C HIS A 6 1.80 4.65 -22.19
N PHE A 7 2.19 3.60 -21.45
CA PHE A 7 1.81 3.42 -20.04
C PHE A 7 2.51 4.41 -19.09
N CYS A 8 3.68 4.95 -19.46
CA CYS A 8 4.43 5.87 -18.59
C CYS A 8 3.77 7.26 -18.44
N SER A 9 2.94 7.66 -19.42
CA SER A 9 2.33 9.01 -19.49
C SER A 9 1.34 9.33 -18.36
N PRO A 10 0.29 8.52 -18.08
CA PRO A 10 -0.74 8.88 -17.10
C PRO A 10 -0.23 8.85 -15.67
N GLU A 11 0.67 7.93 -15.35
CA GLU A 11 1.20 7.69 -14.01
C GLU A 11 2.15 8.81 -13.57
N LEU A 12 2.98 9.32 -14.50
CA LEU A 12 3.80 10.49 -14.27
C LEU A 12 2.95 11.76 -14.09
N ILE A 13 1.83 11.89 -14.83
CA ILE A 13 0.86 12.97 -14.64
C ILE A 13 0.21 12.88 -13.26
N VAL A 14 -0.14 11.68 -12.78
CA VAL A 14 -0.62 11.47 -11.40
C VAL A 14 0.44 11.86 -10.37
N CYS A 15 1.72 11.52 -10.57
CA CYS A 15 2.81 11.95 -9.68
C CYS A 15 3.07 13.47 -9.70
N LEU A 16 2.93 14.14 -10.85
CA LEU A 16 3.08 15.59 -10.96
C LEU A 16 1.86 16.34 -10.41
N HIS A 17 0.65 15.78 -10.56
CA HIS A 17 -0.54 16.22 -9.83
C HIS A 17 -0.39 15.99 -8.33
N PHE A 18 0.17 14.87 -7.89
CA PHE A 18 0.42 14.53 -6.48
C PHE A 18 1.32 15.59 -5.80
N ILE A 19 2.43 15.99 -6.44
CA ILE A 19 3.33 17.04 -5.91
C ILE A 19 2.67 18.43 -5.94
N SER A 20 1.98 18.80 -7.04
CA SER A 20 1.36 20.12 -7.18
C SER A 20 0.12 20.32 -6.29
N HIS A 21 -0.68 19.27 -6.08
CA HIS A 21 -1.85 19.29 -5.21
C HIS A 21 -1.46 19.27 -3.71
N GLN A 22 -0.29 18.69 -3.38
CA GLN A 22 0.32 18.82 -2.04
C GLN A 22 0.61 20.29 -1.71
N LYS A 23 1.16 21.07 -2.66
CA LYS A 23 1.40 22.52 -2.47
C LYS A 23 0.09 23.31 -2.40
N ARG A 24 -0.87 23.05 -3.30
CA ARG A 24 -2.09 23.87 -3.46
C ARG A 24 -3.05 23.76 -2.26
N ASN A 25 -3.17 22.61 -1.60
CA ASN A 25 -4.10 22.41 -0.48
C ASN A 25 -3.62 22.91 0.90
N VAL A 26 -2.34 23.28 1.05
CA VAL A 26 -1.79 23.81 2.31
C VAL A 26 -2.32 25.23 2.62
N PHE A 27 -2.80 25.97 1.60
CA PHE A 27 -3.03 27.42 1.72
C PHE A 27 -4.48 27.87 1.96
N ILE A 28 -5.52 27.05 1.76
CA ILE A 28 -6.92 27.54 1.67
C ILE A 28 -7.86 26.90 2.70
N ASN A 29 -7.94 27.52 3.89
CA ASN A 29 -8.89 27.23 4.99
C ASN A 29 -8.83 25.77 5.52
N SER A 30 -9.49 25.31 6.58
CA SER A 30 -10.22 25.91 7.71
C SER A 30 -9.98 25.00 8.93
N ARG A 31 -9.77 25.56 10.13
CA ARG A 31 -8.74 24.97 11.04
C ARG A 31 -9.15 23.78 11.92
N CYS A 32 -10.44 23.46 12.11
CA CYS A 32 -10.82 22.46 13.12
C CYS A 32 -10.89 21.00 12.64
N CYS A 33 -11.45 20.73 11.46
CA CYS A 33 -11.60 19.37 10.92
C CYS A 33 -10.55 19.00 9.87
N LYS A 34 -9.98 19.99 9.15
CA LYS A 34 -9.08 19.70 8.02
C LYS A 34 -7.73 19.09 8.41
N SER A 35 -7.19 19.34 9.61
CA SER A 35 -5.86 18.79 10.00
C SER A 35 -5.87 17.25 10.07
N MET A 36 -6.76 16.66 10.88
CA MET A 36 -6.94 15.20 10.97
C MET A 36 -7.29 14.58 9.61
N TYR A 37 -8.14 15.26 8.84
CA TYR A 37 -8.55 14.82 7.50
C TYR A 37 -7.38 14.84 6.51
N SER A 38 -6.50 15.85 6.57
CA SER A 38 -5.31 15.98 5.71
C SER A 38 -4.19 14.99 6.08
N VAL A 39 -3.99 14.71 7.37
CA VAL A 39 -3.08 13.64 7.83
C VAL A 39 -3.58 12.28 7.35
N THR A 40 -4.86 11.98 7.60
CA THR A 40 -5.52 10.74 7.16
C THR A 40 -5.40 10.56 5.65
N LYS A 41 -5.64 11.63 4.88
CA LYS A 41 -5.45 11.65 3.42
C LYS A 41 -4.02 11.29 3.01
N ALA A 42 -3.01 11.95 3.56
CA ALA A 42 -1.61 11.69 3.20
C ALA A 42 -1.21 10.21 3.41
N LEU A 43 -1.68 9.61 4.51
CA LEU A 43 -1.47 8.19 4.79
C LEU A 43 -2.19 7.28 3.78
N PHE A 44 -3.47 7.52 3.48
CA PHE A 44 -4.19 6.75 2.46
C PHE A 44 -3.64 6.96 1.04
N TYR A 45 -3.12 8.14 0.70
CA TYR A 45 -2.47 8.38 -0.59
C TYR A 45 -1.15 7.60 -0.73
N SER A 46 -0.31 7.56 0.32
CA SER A 46 0.91 6.75 0.32
C SER A 46 0.60 5.26 0.14
N LEU A 47 -0.44 4.78 0.82
CA LEU A 47 -0.88 3.39 0.76
C LEU A 47 -1.48 3.05 -0.62
N ALA A 48 -2.37 3.89 -1.15
CA ALA A 48 -2.93 3.73 -2.48
C ALA A 48 -1.86 3.81 -3.59
N PHE A 49 -0.79 4.57 -3.39
CA PHE A 49 0.34 4.60 -4.31
C PHE A 49 1.13 3.29 -4.31
N SER A 50 1.49 2.74 -3.15
CA SER A 50 2.22 1.46 -3.09
C SER A 50 1.36 0.29 -3.59
N ASP A 51 0.05 0.32 -3.34
CA ASP A 51 -0.89 -0.67 -3.87
C ASP A 51 -1.05 -0.55 -5.40
N LEU A 52 -1.20 0.67 -5.95
CA LEU A 52 -1.23 0.91 -7.40
C LEU A 52 0.06 0.43 -8.06
N ALA A 53 1.22 0.79 -7.50
CA ALA A 53 2.51 0.41 -8.04
C ALA A 53 2.75 -1.11 -7.95
N THR A 54 2.21 -1.79 -6.94
CA THR A 54 2.17 -3.27 -6.89
C THR A 54 1.25 -3.85 -7.96
N GLY A 55 0.14 -3.18 -8.28
CA GLY A 55 -0.68 -3.52 -9.45
C GLY A 55 0.09 -3.41 -10.77
N LEU A 56 0.88 -2.34 -10.94
CA LEU A 56 1.71 -2.11 -12.13
C LEU A 56 2.89 -3.10 -12.27
N THR A 57 3.25 -3.83 -11.21
CA THR A 57 4.24 -4.92 -11.30
C THR A 57 3.61 -6.28 -11.64
N GLN A 58 2.28 -6.42 -11.64
CA GLN A 58 1.60 -7.67 -12.03
C GLN A 58 1.98 -8.17 -13.44
N PRO A 59 2.15 -7.32 -14.48
CA PRO A 59 2.62 -7.76 -15.78
C PRO A 59 4.03 -8.38 -15.76
N LEU A 60 4.91 -7.96 -14.86
CA LEU A 60 6.24 -8.57 -14.69
C LEU A 60 6.12 -9.98 -14.11
N PHE A 61 5.18 -10.20 -13.19
CA PHE A 61 4.88 -11.53 -12.65
C PHE A 61 4.22 -12.45 -13.69
N VAL A 62 3.33 -11.91 -14.54
CA VAL A 62 2.80 -12.68 -15.68
C VAL A 62 3.90 -13.03 -16.67
N ALA A 63 4.81 -12.11 -17.00
CA ALA A 63 5.97 -12.39 -17.85
C ALA A 63 6.92 -13.43 -17.23
N TYR A 64 7.08 -13.42 -15.91
CA TYR A 64 7.82 -14.44 -15.15
C TYR A 64 7.20 -15.83 -15.34
N LEU A 65 5.89 -15.96 -15.11
CA LEU A 65 5.16 -17.23 -15.28
C LEU A 65 5.18 -17.72 -16.73
N LEU A 66 5.07 -16.81 -17.72
CA LEU A 66 5.21 -17.16 -19.14
C LEU A 66 6.63 -17.62 -19.49
N GLY A 67 7.66 -17.03 -18.87
CA GLY A 67 9.04 -17.49 -18.99
C GLY A 67 9.23 -18.93 -18.52
N VAL A 68 8.62 -19.30 -17.38
CA VAL A 68 8.61 -20.68 -16.87
C VAL A 68 7.80 -21.61 -17.80
N ALA A 69 6.59 -21.20 -18.18
CA ALA A 69 5.66 -22.04 -18.95
C ALA A 69 6.13 -22.33 -20.40
N TRP A 70 6.97 -21.48 -20.97
CA TRP A 70 7.58 -21.66 -22.30
C TRP A 70 9.05 -22.10 -22.26
N ASP A 71 9.57 -22.49 -21.10
CA ASP A 71 10.98 -22.84 -20.87
C ASP A 71 11.98 -21.79 -21.39
N ASN A 72 11.57 -20.52 -21.34
CA ASN A 72 12.35 -19.38 -21.82
C ASN A 72 13.17 -18.78 -20.67
N ALA A 73 14.32 -19.40 -20.41
CA ALA A 73 15.25 -18.99 -19.35
C ALA A 73 15.67 -17.51 -19.46
N TRP A 74 15.82 -16.97 -20.68
CA TRP A 74 16.17 -15.56 -20.87
C TRP A 74 15.07 -14.63 -20.36
N LEU A 75 13.81 -14.91 -20.70
CA LEU A 75 12.66 -14.14 -20.23
C LEU A 75 12.54 -14.22 -18.70
N TYR A 76 12.55 -15.44 -18.14
CA TYR A 76 12.48 -15.70 -16.71
C TYR A 76 13.54 -14.93 -15.92
N CYS A 77 14.84 -15.11 -16.25
CA CYS A 77 15.94 -14.48 -15.54
C CYS A 77 15.90 -12.95 -15.62
N THR A 78 15.48 -12.40 -16.77
CA THR A 78 15.39 -10.95 -16.98
C THR A 78 14.31 -10.30 -16.11
N VAL A 79 13.16 -10.96 -15.91
CA VAL A 79 12.03 -10.37 -15.17
C VAL A 79 11.99 -10.75 -13.68
N ALA A 80 12.58 -11.87 -13.28
CA ALA A 80 12.55 -12.36 -11.89
C ALA A 80 13.17 -11.36 -10.89
N LEU A 81 14.32 -10.77 -11.24
CA LEU A 81 15.00 -9.78 -10.39
C LEU A 81 14.21 -8.47 -10.22
N PRO A 82 13.83 -7.74 -11.29
CA PRO A 82 13.05 -6.51 -11.14
C PRO A 82 11.68 -6.76 -10.50
N PHE A 83 11.04 -7.91 -10.75
CA PHE A 83 9.83 -8.30 -10.03
C PHE A 83 10.08 -8.43 -8.53
N SER A 84 11.10 -9.20 -8.11
CA SER A 84 11.41 -9.43 -6.69
C SER A 84 11.74 -8.14 -5.93
N LEU A 85 12.51 -7.25 -6.55
CA LEU A 85 12.91 -5.97 -5.95
C LEU A 85 11.72 -5.01 -5.78
N THR A 86 10.88 -4.89 -6.82
CA THR A 86 9.71 -4.00 -6.79
C THR A 86 8.64 -4.52 -5.85
N ALA A 87 8.37 -5.83 -5.86
CA ALA A 87 7.47 -6.49 -4.91
C ALA A 87 7.92 -6.25 -3.46
N LEU A 88 9.19 -6.50 -3.12
CA LEU A 88 9.72 -6.24 -1.78
C LEU A 88 9.59 -4.76 -1.39
N PHE A 89 9.97 -3.84 -2.28
CA PHE A 89 9.93 -2.40 -2.00
C PHE A 89 8.50 -1.91 -1.66
N PHE A 90 7.52 -2.21 -2.51
CA PHE A 90 6.14 -1.75 -2.28
C PHE A 90 5.47 -2.45 -1.11
N SER A 91 5.74 -3.73 -0.88
CA SER A 91 5.32 -4.47 0.32
C SER A 91 5.77 -3.77 1.61
N MET A 92 7.04 -3.37 1.65
CA MET A 92 7.64 -2.66 2.79
C MET A 92 7.02 -1.26 2.99
N VAL A 93 6.74 -0.54 1.89
CA VAL A 93 6.06 0.77 1.95
C VAL A 93 4.62 0.62 2.47
N SER A 94 3.85 -0.35 1.99
CA SER A 94 2.49 -0.60 2.47
C SER A 94 2.47 -0.97 3.97
N LEU A 95 3.35 -1.89 4.42
CA LEU A 95 3.45 -2.26 5.84
C LEU A 95 3.82 -1.07 6.75
N ARG A 96 4.83 -0.29 6.37
CA ARG A 96 5.23 0.92 7.13
C ARG A 96 4.12 1.97 7.15
N THR A 97 3.40 2.15 6.05
CA THR A 97 2.26 3.08 5.97
C THR A 97 1.12 2.62 6.88
N LEU A 98 0.78 1.33 6.88
CA LEU A 98 -0.23 0.75 7.79
C LEU A 98 0.17 0.87 9.27
N SER A 99 1.45 0.70 9.59
CA SER A 99 1.96 0.92 10.95
C SER A 99 1.87 2.39 11.37
N THR A 100 2.19 3.31 10.46
CA THR A 100 2.04 4.75 10.67
C THR A 100 0.57 5.14 10.88
N ILE A 101 -0.37 4.50 10.18
CA ILE A 101 -1.82 4.67 10.41
C ILE A 101 -2.22 4.21 11.82
N ALA A 102 -1.69 3.08 12.29
CA ALA A 102 -1.98 2.60 13.65
C ALA A 102 -1.47 3.58 14.72
N VAL A 103 -0.26 4.13 14.54
CA VAL A 103 0.34 5.14 15.42
C VAL A 103 -0.43 6.47 15.36
N ASP A 104 -0.80 6.97 14.17
CA ASP A 104 -1.62 8.19 14.02
C ASP A 104 -2.92 8.09 14.82
N ARG A 105 -3.62 6.95 14.71
CA ARG A 105 -4.87 6.72 15.44
C ARG A 105 -4.66 6.65 16.95
N TYR A 106 -3.62 5.95 17.40
CA TYR A 106 -3.22 5.94 18.80
C TYR A 106 -3.00 7.37 19.33
N LEU A 107 -2.22 8.18 18.62
CA LEU A 107 -1.95 9.57 19.01
C LEU A 107 -3.22 10.42 18.99
N ALA A 108 -4.10 10.25 18.01
CA ALA A 108 -5.38 10.97 17.92
C ALA A 108 -6.31 10.68 19.11
N LEU A 109 -6.39 9.43 19.57
CA LEU A 109 -7.22 9.06 20.72
C LEU A 109 -6.59 9.47 22.06
N HIS A 110 -5.27 9.36 22.21
CA HIS A 110 -4.60 9.60 23.49
C HIS A 110 -4.21 11.06 23.74
N LEU A 111 -3.90 11.85 22.70
CA LEU A 111 -3.56 13.26 22.85
C LEU A 111 -4.75 14.21 22.73
N LEU A 112 -5.90 13.73 22.21
CA LEU A 112 -7.16 14.48 22.07
C LEU A 112 -6.96 15.90 21.51
N THR A 113 -7.10 16.94 22.34
CA THR A 113 -6.93 18.33 21.93
C THR A 113 -5.49 18.67 21.54
N ARG A 114 -4.49 18.05 22.19
CA ARG A 114 -3.05 18.25 21.92
C ARG A 114 -2.60 17.59 20.62
N TYR A 115 -3.35 16.62 20.08
CA TYR A 115 -3.02 15.96 18.80
C TYR A 115 -2.78 16.99 17.68
N LYS A 116 -3.61 18.03 17.59
CA LYS A 116 -3.52 19.06 16.54
C LYS A 116 -2.26 19.93 16.61
N THR A 117 -1.63 20.00 17.78
CA THR A 117 -0.39 20.76 18.01
C THR A 117 0.84 19.88 17.82
N VAL A 118 0.76 18.59 18.20
CA VAL A 118 1.85 17.63 18.11
C VAL A 118 1.96 17.01 16.71
N VAL A 119 0.85 16.53 16.16
CA VAL A 119 0.81 15.83 14.86
C VAL A 119 0.45 16.82 13.76
N THR A 120 1.41 17.10 12.90
CA THR A 120 1.25 17.97 11.73
C THR A 120 1.40 17.18 10.43
N VAL A 121 0.78 17.66 9.36
CA VAL A 121 0.92 17.05 8.02
C VAL A 121 2.39 16.99 7.59
N LYS A 122 3.20 18.00 7.93
CA LYS A 122 4.64 18.03 7.64
C LYS A 122 5.38 16.88 8.32
N LEU A 123 5.10 16.61 9.60
CA LEU A 123 5.71 15.52 10.35
C LEU A 123 5.33 14.15 9.75
N ILE A 124 4.07 13.96 9.38
CA ILE A 124 3.58 12.71 8.78
C ILE A 124 4.17 12.49 7.38
N VAL A 125 4.26 13.54 6.55
CA VAL A 125 4.91 13.45 5.23
C VAL A 125 6.40 13.15 5.38
N ALA A 126 7.09 13.77 6.33
CA ALA A 126 8.49 13.45 6.62
C ALA A 126 8.67 11.99 7.08
N ALA A 127 7.80 11.50 7.98
CA ALA A 127 7.81 10.10 8.42
C ALA A 127 7.55 9.11 7.27
N LEU A 128 6.65 9.43 6.34
CA LEU A 128 6.40 8.64 5.14
C LEU A 128 7.63 8.62 4.22
N VAL A 129 8.22 9.77 3.91
CA VAL A 129 9.44 9.87 3.07
C VAL A 129 10.60 9.08 3.69
N LEU A 130 10.82 9.21 5.01
CA LEU A 130 11.82 8.41 5.73
C LEU A 130 11.50 6.91 5.66
N GLY A 131 10.23 6.52 5.82
CA GLY A 131 9.79 5.12 5.66
C GLY A 131 10.05 4.56 4.26
N TRP A 132 9.90 5.37 3.21
CA TRP A 132 10.21 4.99 1.83
C TRP A 132 11.72 4.86 1.60
N LEU A 133 12.54 5.78 2.15
CA LEU A 133 14.00 5.69 2.08
C LEU A 133 14.51 4.44 2.79
N ILE A 134 13.93 4.08 3.95
CA ILE A 134 14.22 2.83 4.64
C ILE A 134 13.80 1.62 3.78
N SER A 135 12.68 1.68 3.05
CA SER A 135 12.31 0.64 2.07
C SER A 135 13.31 0.51 0.93
N ALA A 136 13.76 1.62 0.36
CA ALA A 136 14.77 1.60 -0.69
C ALA A 136 16.07 0.98 -0.17
N PHE A 137 16.53 1.38 1.02
CA PHE A 137 17.71 0.79 1.65
C PHE A 137 17.56 -0.72 1.90
N CYS A 138 16.44 -1.17 2.48
CA CYS A 138 16.16 -2.59 2.68
C CYS A 138 16.20 -3.38 1.36
N THR A 139 15.60 -2.86 0.28
CA THR A 139 15.60 -3.53 -1.03
C THR A 139 16.98 -3.54 -1.68
N VAL A 140 17.73 -2.43 -1.65
CA VAL A 140 19.09 -2.34 -2.22
C VAL A 140 20.09 -3.18 -1.44
N SER A 141 19.90 -3.38 -0.12
CA SER A 141 20.82 -4.15 0.72
C SER A 141 21.05 -5.60 0.28
N ILE A 142 20.10 -6.17 -0.49
CA ILE A 142 20.19 -7.49 -1.14
C ILE A 142 21.47 -7.61 -1.98
N PHE A 143 21.88 -6.54 -2.68
CA PHE A 143 23.05 -6.53 -3.54
C PHE A 143 24.38 -6.51 -2.77
N PHE A 144 24.40 -6.03 -1.53
CA PHE A 144 25.61 -6.04 -0.70
C PHE A 144 25.78 -7.36 0.03
N ASN A 145 24.73 -7.84 0.71
CA ASN A 145 24.76 -9.12 1.40
C ASN A 145 23.34 -9.64 1.67
N PHE A 146 22.95 -10.73 1.01
CA PHE A 146 21.61 -11.32 1.10
C PHE A 146 21.21 -11.75 2.52
N LYS A 147 22.16 -12.27 3.33
CA LYS A 147 21.89 -12.70 4.72
C LYS A 147 21.60 -11.50 5.60
N PHE A 148 22.42 -10.45 5.49
CA PHE A 148 22.20 -9.18 6.19
C PHE A 148 20.88 -8.53 5.79
N ALA A 149 20.59 -8.47 4.48
CA ALA A 149 19.36 -7.92 3.94
C ALA A 149 18.11 -8.60 4.52
N LYS A 150 18.08 -9.94 4.53
CA LYS A 150 16.99 -10.71 5.16
C LYS A 150 16.81 -10.36 6.63
N ILE A 151 17.89 -10.43 7.43
CA ILE A 151 17.83 -10.11 8.87
C ILE A 151 17.29 -8.70 9.12
N VAL A 152 17.74 -7.70 8.36
CA VAL A 152 17.24 -6.32 8.48
C VAL A 152 15.77 -6.22 8.09
N VAL A 153 15.34 -6.87 7.00
CA VAL A 153 13.94 -6.89 6.57
C VAL A 153 13.04 -7.53 7.63
N ASP A 154 13.42 -8.69 8.15
CA ASP A 154 12.64 -9.45 9.14
C ASP A 154 12.51 -8.69 10.47
N ILE A 155 13.59 -8.08 10.96
CA ILE A 155 13.58 -7.22 12.15
C ILE A 155 12.60 -6.05 11.96
N VAL A 156 12.61 -5.40 10.80
CA VAL A 156 11.74 -4.24 10.58
C VAL A 156 10.28 -4.64 10.35
N ILE A 157 10.00 -5.79 9.71
CA ILE A 157 8.66 -6.37 9.66
C ILE A 157 8.14 -6.59 11.08
N PHE A 158 8.92 -7.26 11.93
CA PHE A 158 8.57 -7.57 13.31
C PHE A 158 8.25 -6.30 14.12
N ILE A 159 9.11 -5.27 14.05
CA ILE A 159 8.89 -3.98 14.70
C ILE A 159 7.59 -3.32 14.23
N CYS A 160 7.32 -3.32 12.91
CA CYS A 160 6.09 -2.76 12.36
C CYS A 160 4.84 -3.50 12.86
N ILE A 161 4.87 -4.84 12.89
CA ILE A 161 3.75 -5.66 13.37
C ILE A 161 3.49 -5.42 14.85
N VAL A 162 4.52 -5.54 15.71
CA VAL A 162 4.39 -5.36 17.16
C VAL A 162 3.87 -3.97 17.51
N THR A 163 4.42 -2.92 16.88
CA THR A 163 3.98 -1.53 17.10
C THR A 163 2.52 -1.33 16.70
N SER A 164 2.11 -1.88 15.55
CA SER A 164 0.74 -1.79 15.05
C SER A 164 -0.25 -2.50 15.97
N LEU A 165 0.06 -3.73 16.40
CA LEU A 165 -0.76 -4.51 17.31
C LEU A 165 -0.91 -3.83 18.67
N TYR A 166 0.18 -3.28 19.22
CA TYR A 166 0.14 -2.48 20.46
C TYR A 166 -0.80 -1.27 20.30
N CYS A 167 -0.64 -0.50 19.23
CA CYS A 167 -1.45 0.69 18.96
C CYS A 167 -2.93 0.36 18.82
N TYR A 168 -3.29 -0.67 18.04
CA TYR A 168 -4.68 -1.11 17.88
C TYR A 168 -5.26 -1.65 19.20
N ARG A 169 -4.51 -2.50 19.93
CA ARG A 169 -4.95 -3.05 21.22
C ARG A 169 -5.26 -1.94 22.23
N ARG A 170 -4.38 -0.93 22.37
CA ARG A 170 -4.62 0.19 23.29
C ARG A 170 -5.83 1.02 22.86
N ASN A 171 -5.95 1.36 21.57
CA ASN A 171 -7.12 2.06 21.04
C ASN A 171 -8.44 1.34 21.40
N PHE A 172 -8.51 0.02 21.18
CA PHE A 172 -9.72 -0.75 21.50
C PHE A 172 -10.03 -0.80 23.00
N ILE A 173 -9.02 -0.87 23.88
CA ILE A 173 -9.21 -0.82 25.34
C ILE A 173 -9.76 0.54 25.77
N THR A 174 -9.15 1.64 25.33
CA THR A 174 -9.59 3.00 25.69
C THR A 174 -10.99 3.31 25.16
N LEU A 175 -11.36 2.82 23.98
CA LEU A 175 -12.73 2.94 23.47
C LEU A 175 -13.76 2.11 24.26
N ARG A 176 -13.38 0.96 24.82
CA ARG A 176 -14.25 0.20 25.73
C ARG A 176 -14.47 0.96 27.04
N GLN A 177 -13.41 1.55 27.61
CA GLN A 177 -13.48 2.35 28.84
C GLN A 177 -14.34 3.60 28.68
N GLN A 178 -14.22 4.33 27.56
CA GLN A 178 -15.04 5.53 27.30
C GLN A 178 -16.55 5.24 27.22
N LYS A 179 -16.95 4.04 26.80
CA LYS A 179 -18.37 3.61 26.81
C LYS A 179 -18.95 3.42 28.22
N LEU A 180 -18.11 3.19 29.23
CA LEU A 180 -18.52 2.94 30.60
C LEU A 180 -18.66 4.22 31.45
N HIS A 181 -18.49 5.43 30.88
CA HIS A 181 -18.41 6.66 31.68
C HIS A 181 -19.32 7.85 31.28
N VAL A 182 -19.42 8.32 30.02
CA VAL A 182 -20.07 9.65 29.76
C VAL A 182 -20.88 9.80 28.45
N GLN A 183 -22.15 10.20 28.63
CA GLN A 183 -23.10 11.00 27.82
C GLN A 183 -23.25 10.83 26.29
N ALA A 184 -24.52 10.86 25.87
CA ALA A 184 -25.01 10.73 24.49
C ALA A 184 -24.36 11.69 23.47
N LEU A 185 -24.02 12.93 23.85
CA LEU A 185 -23.45 13.90 22.90
C LEU A 185 -22.04 13.55 22.41
N ARG A 186 -21.23 12.86 23.23
CA ARG A 186 -19.91 12.32 22.81
C ARG A 186 -20.02 11.01 22.03
N SER A 187 -21.14 10.29 22.15
CA SER A 187 -21.30 8.94 21.58
C SER A 187 -21.15 8.90 20.06
N PHE A 188 -21.68 9.90 19.34
CA PHE A 188 -21.70 9.92 17.88
C PHE A 188 -20.28 10.05 17.28
N GLN A 189 -19.46 10.95 17.81
CA GLN A 189 -18.07 11.11 17.38
C GLN A 189 -17.22 9.89 17.72
N VAL A 190 -17.43 9.29 18.90
CA VAL A 190 -16.74 8.08 19.35
C VAL A 190 -17.10 6.86 18.48
N GLU A 191 -18.38 6.68 18.11
CA GLU A 191 -18.81 5.57 17.26
C GLU A 191 -18.35 5.74 15.80
N HIS A 192 -18.32 6.98 15.27
CA HIS A 192 -17.69 7.24 13.96
C HIS A 192 -16.19 6.92 13.97
N TYR A 193 -15.46 7.36 15.00
CA TYR A 193 -14.04 7.04 15.17
C TYR A 193 -13.81 5.52 15.29
N ARG A 194 -14.64 4.81 16.07
CA ARG A 194 -14.61 3.34 16.20
C ARG A 194 -14.85 2.63 14.86
N LYS A 195 -15.80 3.09 14.05
CA LYS A 195 -16.07 2.54 12.69
C LYS A 195 -14.91 2.79 11.72
N SER A 196 -14.18 3.89 11.88
CA SER A 196 -12.95 4.18 11.13
C SER A 196 -11.80 3.26 11.56
N LEU A 197 -11.52 3.19 12.87
CA LEU A 197 -10.51 2.30 13.46
C LEU A 197 -10.72 0.83 13.10
N LYS A 198 -11.95 0.31 13.22
CA LYS A 198 -12.26 -1.09 12.86
C LYS A 198 -11.90 -1.36 11.41
N SER A 199 -12.09 -0.40 10.51
CA SER A 199 -11.72 -0.56 9.09
C SER A 199 -10.22 -0.60 8.88
N MET A 200 -9.47 0.30 9.53
CA MET A 200 -8.01 0.36 9.39
C MET A 200 -7.37 -0.91 9.97
N PHE A 201 -7.92 -1.42 11.08
CA PHE A 201 -7.55 -2.72 11.63
C PHE A 201 -7.88 -3.87 10.66
N ILE A 202 -9.05 -3.87 9.99
CA ILE A 202 -9.38 -4.88 8.96
C ILE A 202 -8.38 -4.83 7.80
N ILE A 203 -8.03 -3.65 7.28
CA ILE A 203 -7.04 -3.50 6.19
C ILE A 203 -5.69 -4.06 6.64
N PHE A 204 -5.25 -3.74 7.86
CA PHE A 204 -4.02 -4.28 8.43
C PHE A 204 -4.06 -5.81 8.57
N CYS A 205 -5.17 -6.38 9.05
CA CYS A 205 -5.33 -7.83 9.14
C CYS A 205 -5.39 -8.53 7.77
N LEU A 206 -6.01 -7.92 6.75
CA LEU A 206 -6.01 -8.43 5.38
C LEU A 206 -4.60 -8.42 4.78
N PHE A 207 -3.83 -7.36 5.01
CA PHE A 207 -2.42 -7.30 4.66
C PHE A 207 -1.62 -8.43 5.34
N LEU A 208 -1.77 -8.63 6.66
CA LEU A 208 -1.06 -9.73 7.32
C LEU A 208 -1.51 -11.11 6.80
N LEU A 209 -2.81 -11.34 6.64
CA LEU A 209 -3.36 -12.62 6.20
C LEU A 209 -2.88 -13.02 4.80
N THR A 210 -2.77 -12.06 3.88
CA THR A 210 -2.31 -12.32 2.51
C THR A 210 -0.80 -12.54 2.41
N TYR A 211 -0.02 -12.01 3.36
CA TYR A 211 1.44 -12.17 3.41
C TYR A 211 1.92 -13.34 4.28
N ILE A 212 1.10 -13.86 5.20
CA ILE A 212 1.46 -15.03 6.03
C ILE A 212 1.92 -16.24 5.18
N PRO A 213 1.22 -16.67 4.11
CA PRO A 213 1.68 -17.79 3.27
C PRO A 213 3.07 -17.56 2.68
N PHE A 214 3.33 -16.33 2.22
CA PHE A 214 4.60 -15.93 1.63
C PHE A 214 5.75 -15.94 2.66
N PHE A 215 5.52 -15.47 3.89
CA PHE A 215 6.53 -15.57 4.94
C PHE A 215 6.78 -17.01 5.39
N CYS A 216 5.73 -17.83 5.50
CA CYS A 216 5.88 -19.25 5.86
C CYS A 216 6.72 -20.02 4.84
N ILE A 217 6.48 -19.83 3.53
CA ILE A 217 7.27 -20.54 2.50
C ILE A 217 8.71 -20.03 2.42
N LEU A 218 8.96 -18.74 2.67
CA LEU A 218 10.33 -18.21 2.75
C LEU A 218 11.14 -18.83 3.90
N VAL A 219 10.51 -19.04 5.07
CA VAL A 219 11.15 -19.72 6.21
C VAL A 219 11.40 -21.19 5.89
N PHE A 220 10.41 -21.89 5.32
CA PHE A 220 10.56 -23.30 4.90
C PHE A 220 11.74 -23.48 3.93
N VAL A 221 11.82 -22.67 2.87
CA VAL A 221 12.90 -22.70 1.88
C VAL A 221 14.28 -22.38 2.48
N THR A 222 14.36 -21.59 3.56
CA THR A 222 15.64 -21.37 4.26
C THR A 222 16.11 -22.55 5.12
N ILE A 223 15.22 -23.50 5.45
CA ILE A 223 15.53 -24.67 6.26
C ILE A 223 15.78 -25.88 5.35
N GLU A 224 14.83 -26.18 4.45
CA GLU A 224 14.82 -27.38 3.60
C GLU A 224 15.43 -27.16 2.20
N GLY A 225 15.68 -25.91 1.83
CA GLY A 225 16.14 -25.55 0.48
C GLY A 225 15.01 -25.40 -0.55
N PHE A 226 15.38 -25.27 -1.83
CA PHE A 226 14.43 -25.14 -2.93
C PHE A 226 14.10 -26.51 -3.56
N GLY A 227 12.81 -26.75 -3.77
CA GLY A 227 12.27 -27.86 -4.58
C GLY A 227 11.01 -27.45 -5.35
N SER A 228 10.56 -28.28 -6.29
CA SER A 228 9.41 -28.00 -7.18
C SER A 228 8.14 -27.59 -6.41
N THR A 229 7.77 -28.34 -5.37
CA THR A 229 6.63 -28.02 -4.50
C THR A 229 6.77 -26.66 -3.81
N SER A 230 8.00 -26.29 -3.39
CA SER A 230 8.24 -25.01 -2.72
C SER A 230 8.11 -23.81 -3.67
N LEU A 231 8.54 -23.98 -4.93
CA LEU A 231 8.38 -22.98 -5.98
C LEU A 231 6.90 -22.76 -6.31
N PHE A 232 6.14 -23.84 -6.48
CA PHE A 232 4.68 -23.76 -6.70
C PHE A 232 3.95 -23.04 -5.55
N ILE A 233 4.28 -23.37 -4.29
CA ILE A 233 3.70 -22.68 -3.12
C ILE A 233 4.12 -21.20 -3.07
N LEU A 234 5.34 -20.87 -3.48
CA LEU A 234 5.83 -19.50 -3.57
C LEU A 234 5.08 -18.69 -4.64
N ASP A 235 4.83 -19.26 -5.81
CA ASP A 235 4.05 -18.61 -6.88
C ASP A 235 2.59 -18.41 -6.46
N VAL A 236 1.96 -19.41 -5.83
CA VAL A 236 0.58 -19.30 -5.29
C VAL A 236 0.51 -18.26 -4.17
N SER A 237 1.50 -18.23 -3.25
CA SER A 237 1.57 -17.22 -2.20
C SER A 237 1.76 -15.81 -2.78
N THR A 238 2.54 -15.69 -3.84
CA THR A 238 2.76 -14.45 -4.57
C THR A 238 1.47 -13.96 -5.24
N LEU A 239 0.69 -14.85 -5.87
CA LEU A 239 -0.65 -14.53 -6.41
C LEU A 239 -1.58 -13.97 -5.33
N ILE A 240 -1.59 -14.56 -4.12
CA ILE A 240 -2.41 -14.08 -2.99
C ILE A 240 -1.98 -12.67 -2.55
N VAL A 241 -0.66 -12.42 -2.45
CA VAL A 241 -0.11 -11.09 -2.15
C VAL A 241 -0.48 -10.06 -3.23
N MET A 242 -0.40 -10.42 -4.50
CA MET A 242 -0.76 -9.53 -5.60
C MET A 242 -2.27 -9.24 -5.66
N ALA A 243 -3.12 -10.22 -5.33
CA ALA A 243 -4.56 -10.04 -5.24
C ALA A 243 -4.98 -9.08 -4.12
N ASN A 244 -4.22 -8.99 -3.02
CA ASN A 244 -4.47 -8.02 -1.94
C ASN A 244 -4.50 -6.57 -2.46
N SER A 245 -3.61 -6.25 -3.40
CA SER A 245 -3.52 -4.90 -4.00
C SER A 245 -4.77 -4.52 -4.83
N LEU A 246 -5.54 -5.50 -5.31
CA LEU A 246 -6.80 -5.27 -6.03
C LEU A 246 -7.97 -4.94 -5.08
N LEU A 247 -7.94 -5.45 -3.84
CA LEU A 247 -8.97 -5.19 -2.82
C LEU A 247 -8.83 -3.80 -2.22
N ASN A 248 -7.59 -3.31 -2.13
CA ASN A 248 -7.24 -2.06 -1.47
C ASN A 248 -7.97 -0.81 -2.04
N PRO A 249 -8.03 -0.57 -3.37
CA PRO A 249 -8.82 0.51 -3.95
C PRO A 249 -10.30 0.49 -3.56
N VAL A 250 -10.95 -0.67 -3.51
CA VAL A 250 -12.37 -0.81 -3.12
C VAL A 250 -12.57 -0.32 -1.68
N VAL A 251 -11.70 -0.76 -0.77
CA VAL A 251 -11.78 -0.38 0.64
C VAL A 251 -11.49 1.12 0.84
N TYR A 252 -10.55 1.71 0.10
CA TYR A 252 -10.27 3.17 0.19
C TYR A 252 -11.39 4.03 -0.40
N CYS A 253 -11.98 3.61 -1.53
CA CYS A 253 -13.12 4.28 -2.16
C CYS A 253 -14.36 4.32 -1.27
N MET A 254 -14.54 3.32 -0.39
CA MET A 254 -15.60 3.33 0.62
C MET A 254 -15.33 4.27 1.81
N ARG A 255 -14.11 4.83 1.93
CA ARG A 255 -13.64 5.53 3.15
C ARG A 255 -13.19 6.97 2.94
N VAL A 256 -12.72 7.32 1.75
CA VAL A 256 -12.39 8.70 1.38
C VAL A 256 -13.11 9.02 0.08
N GLN A 257 -14.11 9.91 0.15
CA GLN A 257 -14.92 10.30 -1.01
C GLN A 257 -14.06 10.86 -2.16
N ASP A 258 -13.04 11.65 -1.84
CA ASP A 258 -12.09 12.19 -2.83
C ASP A 258 -11.29 11.08 -3.54
N LEU A 259 -10.90 10.01 -2.84
CA LEU A 259 -10.25 8.84 -3.48
C LEU A 259 -11.23 8.08 -4.37
N LYS A 260 -12.51 7.98 -3.97
CA LYS A 260 -13.56 7.39 -4.80
C LYS A 260 -13.72 8.13 -6.12
N VAL A 261 -13.77 9.47 -6.08
CA VAL A 261 -13.94 10.30 -7.29
C VAL A 261 -12.74 10.15 -8.23
N GLU A 262 -11.52 10.18 -7.71
CA GLU A 262 -10.31 10.06 -8.55
C GLU A 262 -10.11 8.62 -9.06
N ALA A 263 -10.39 7.59 -8.26
CA ALA A 263 -10.36 6.20 -8.73
C ALA A 263 -11.39 5.96 -9.85
N ILE A 264 -12.61 6.48 -9.72
CA ILE A 264 -13.63 6.42 -10.78
C ILE A 264 -13.14 7.16 -12.03
N ARG A 265 -12.50 8.33 -11.90
CA ARG A 265 -11.94 9.08 -13.04
C ARG A 265 -10.82 8.30 -13.75
N VAL A 266 -9.92 7.66 -13.00
CA VAL A 266 -8.86 6.80 -13.56
C VAL A 266 -9.46 5.58 -14.26
N ILE A 267 -10.43 4.90 -13.66
CA ILE A 267 -11.13 3.76 -14.28
C ILE A 267 -11.84 4.21 -15.57
N HIS A 268 -12.56 5.34 -15.56
CA HIS A 268 -13.15 5.92 -16.78
C HIS A 268 -12.10 6.23 -17.85
N SER A 269 -10.94 6.77 -17.45
CA SER A 269 -9.85 7.11 -18.38
C SER A 269 -9.22 5.86 -19.01
N ILE A 270 -9.07 4.78 -18.22
CA ILE A 270 -8.59 3.47 -18.70
C ILE A 270 -9.62 2.84 -19.65
N PHE A 271 -10.91 2.82 -19.28
CA PHE A 271 -11.98 2.32 -20.15
C PHE A 271 -12.09 3.12 -21.45
N PHE A 272 -11.97 4.45 -21.39
CA PHE A 272 -11.96 5.32 -22.57
C PHE A 272 -10.74 5.06 -23.46
N CYS A 273 -9.54 4.92 -22.88
CA CYS A 273 -8.35 4.52 -23.65
C CYS A 273 -8.49 3.13 -24.29
N LEU A 274 -9.06 2.16 -23.57
CA LEU A 274 -9.34 0.82 -24.10
C LEU A 274 -10.35 0.86 -25.26
N GLN A 275 -11.41 1.68 -25.15
CA GLN A 275 -12.37 1.90 -26.24
C GLN A 275 -11.72 2.56 -27.46
N VAL A 276 -10.87 3.58 -27.27
CA VAL A 276 -10.12 4.22 -28.37
C VAL A 276 -9.16 3.23 -29.04
N ILE A 277 -8.48 2.37 -28.27
CA ILE A 277 -7.60 1.32 -28.81
C ILE A 277 -8.40 0.24 -29.57
N TRP A 278 -9.59 -0.14 -29.07
CA TRP A 278 -10.50 -1.08 -29.76
C TRP A 278 -11.03 -0.51 -31.07
N CYS A 279 -11.57 0.72 -31.05
CA CYS A 279 -12.11 1.38 -32.23
C CYS A 279 -11.03 1.59 -33.31
N LYS A 280 -9.79 1.91 -32.91
CA LYS A 280 -8.63 2.01 -33.82
C LYS A 280 -8.15 0.66 -34.37
N LYS A 281 -8.69 -0.47 -33.88
CA LYS A 281 -8.41 -1.83 -34.38
C LYS A 281 -9.49 -2.32 -35.35
N GLU A 282 -10.70 -1.77 -35.28
CA GLU A 282 -11.79 -2.02 -36.25
C GLU A 282 -11.61 -1.20 -37.53
N VAL A 283 -11.05 0.01 -37.44
CA VAL A 283 -10.59 0.78 -38.61
C VAL A 283 -9.23 0.24 -39.08
N GLY A 284 -9.24 -0.94 -39.70
CA GLY A 284 -8.15 -1.37 -40.56
C GLY A 284 -7.94 -0.38 -41.73
N PRO A 285 -6.77 -0.38 -42.38
CA PRO A 285 -6.55 0.48 -43.54
C PRO A 285 -7.58 0.14 -44.62
N LEU A 286 -8.43 1.12 -44.95
CA LEU A 286 -9.22 1.13 -46.17
C LEU A 286 -8.24 1.14 -47.38
N PRO A 287 -8.63 0.48 -48.48
CA PRO A 287 -7.71 -0.27 -49.35
C PRO A 287 -6.68 0.57 -50.11
#